data_AF-A0A661B0H2-F1
#
_entry.id   AF-A0A661B0H2-F1
#
_cell.length_a   1.000
_cell.length_b   1.000
_cell.length_c   1.000
_cell.angle_alpha   90.00
_cell.angle_beta   90.00
_cell.angle_gamma   90.00
#
_symmetry.space_group_name_H-M   'P 1'
#
loop_
_entity.id
_entity.type
_entity.pdbx_description
1 polymer ?
#
loop_
_entity_poly.entity_id
_entity_poly.type
_entity_poly.pdbx_seq_one_letter_code
_entity_poly.pdbx_strand_id
1 'polypeptide(L)'
;MYKTLEISNDNILSDADKKAIILFNKFFKKNEVFLEFKNGKLYLNTREVDLNKLRDSIDYINSITNSKILLYVISQIESIRSYGLKNGKRNFVDYNKERKVKHRAKKEEKRGRYYYAKNNNFSKKNNKIPTEYENKIICDDSLKILKQLPDNCIDLIFTSPPYNFGLDYENNEDDHYWEDYFNKLFKIFDEAIRVLKWDGRIIVNVQPLFSDYIPSYYIINNYFMNKKLIWKRAILWEKNNYNCKYTAWGSWKSPSSPYLKYTWEFLEIYSKGSLKKDGEKE
;
A
#
# COMPACT_ATOMS: atom_id res chain seq x y z
N MET A 1 -18.36 -9.57 -24.95
CA MET A 1 -19.11 -9.37 -23.69
C MET A 1 -19.58 -7.92 -23.67
N TYR A 2 -20.84 -7.72 -23.27
CA TYR A 2 -21.53 -6.42 -23.20
C TYR A 2 -22.13 -6.26 -21.80
N LYS A 3 -22.36 -5.02 -21.38
CA LYS A 3 -23.31 -4.72 -20.32
C LYS A 3 -24.69 -4.57 -20.97
N THR A 4 -25.61 -5.45 -20.62
CA THR A 4 -26.96 -5.48 -21.17
C THR A 4 -27.94 -4.88 -20.17
N LEU A 5 -28.76 -3.94 -20.62
CA LEU A 5 -29.84 -3.34 -19.85
C LEU A 5 -31.15 -3.56 -20.59
N GLU A 6 -32.19 -3.99 -19.86
CA GLU A 6 -33.55 -3.99 -20.39
C GLU A 6 -34.08 -2.56 -20.40
N ILE A 7 -34.60 -2.16 -21.55
CA ILE A 7 -35.23 -0.88 -21.80
C ILE A 7 -36.72 -1.16 -21.95
N SER A 8 -37.44 -1.19 -20.83
CA SER A 8 -38.89 -1.34 -20.83
C SER A 8 -39.52 0.02 -21.11
N ASN A 9 -40.17 0.15 -22.27
CA ASN A 9 -41.18 1.17 -22.47
C ASN A 9 -42.52 0.43 -22.39
N ASP A 10 -43.45 0.82 -21.53
CA ASP A 10 -44.77 0.18 -21.36
C ASP A 10 -45.68 0.32 -22.60
N ASN A 11 -45.11 0.72 -23.75
CA ASN A 11 -45.78 0.95 -25.02
C ASN A 11 -45.19 0.02 -26.09
N ILE A 12 -46.07 -0.59 -26.88
CA ILE A 12 -45.72 -1.30 -28.12
C ILE A 12 -44.87 -0.35 -28.99
N LEU A 13 -43.71 -0.81 -29.46
CA LEU A 13 -42.84 -0.01 -30.32
C LEU A 13 -43.59 0.45 -31.56
N SER A 14 -43.69 1.77 -31.75
CA SER A 14 -44.26 2.36 -32.96
C SER A 14 -43.36 2.10 -34.17
N ASP A 15 -43.89 2.30 -35.37
CA ASP A 15 -43.07 2.17 -36.59
C ASP A 15 -41.96 3.24 -36.66
N ALA A 16 -42.16 4.39 -36.01
CA ALA A 16 -41.13 5.41 -35.82
C ALA A 16 -39.99 4.89 -34.93
N ASP A 17 -40.32 4.21 -33.81
CA ASP A 17 -39.32 3.63 -32.91
C ASP A 17 -38.52 2.52 -33.58
N LYS A 18 -39.20 1.64 -34.34
CA LYS A 18 -38.52 0.59 -35.11
C LYS A 18 -37.54 1.19 -36.12
N LYS A 19 -37.94 2.24 -36.84
CA LYS A 19 -37.05 2.96 -37.78
C LYS A 19 -35.86 3.60 -37.05
N ALA A 20 -36.09 4.23 -35.90
CA ALA A 20 -35.04 4.83 -35.08
C ALA A 20 -34.02 3.80 -34.58
N ILE A 21 -34.48 2.64 -34.12
CA ILE A 21 -33.63 1.52 -33.69
C ILE A 21 -32.79 0.98 -34.85
N ILE A 22 -33.39 0.81 -36.04
CA ILE A 22 -32.66 0.36 -37.25
C ILE A 22 -31.56 1.35 -37.62
N LEU A 23 -31.85 2.66 -37.60
CA LEU A 23 -30.85 3.69 -37.88
C LEU A 23 -29.75 3.72 -36.82
N PHE A 24 -30.11 3.65 -35.54
CA PHE A 24 -29.16 3.60 -34.43
C PHE A 24 -28.13 2.47 -34.61
N ASN A 25 -28.60 1.26 -34.93
CA ASN A 25 -27.74 0.11 -35.18
C ASN A 25 -26.88 0.21 -36.46
N LYS A 26 -27.18 1.14 -37.37
CA LYS A 26 -26.32 1.47 -38.51
C LYS A 26 -25.25 2.50 -38.16
N PHE A 27 -25.53 3.44 -37.25
CA PHE A 27 -24.58 4.47 -36.81
C PHE A 27 -23.45 3.93 -35.93
N PHE A 28 -23.73 2.94 -35.09
CA PHE A 28 -22.78 2.36 -34.15
C PHE A 28 -22.38 0.95 -34.55
N LYS A 29 -21.11 0.61 -34.32
CA LYS A 29 -20.65 -0.75 -34.58
C LYS A 29 -21.21 -1.67 -33.51
N LYS A 30 -21.58 -2.90 -33.89
CA LYS A 30 -22.10 -3.92 -32.95
C LYS A 30 -21.15 -4.21 -31.79
N ASN A 31 -19.84 -4.01 -31.94
CA ASN A 31 -18.85 -4.19 -30.86
C ASN A 31 -18.73 -2.99 -29.90
N GLU A 32 -19.43 -1.89 -30.17
CA GLU A 32 -19.49 -0.68 -29.33
C GLU A 32 -20.79 -0.64 -28.53
N VAL A 33 -21.90 -0.40 -29.22
CA VAL A 33 -23.25 -0.32 -28.65
C VAL A 33 -24.29 -0.72 -29.69
N PHE A 34 -25.34 -1.43 -29.29
CA PHE A 34 -26.47 -1.73 -30.16
C PHE A 34 -27.76 -1.97 -29.35
N LEU A 35 -28.88 -1.82 -30.04
CA LEU A 35 -30.22 -2.09 -29.53
C LEU A 35 -30.76 -3.38 -30.14
N GLU A 36 -31.42 -4.21 -29.34
CA GLU A 36 -31.99 -5.47 -29.78
C GLU A 36 -33.42 -5.60 -29.25
N PHE A 37 -34.38 -5.83 -30.15
CA PHE A 37 -35.77 -6.09 -29.74
C PHE A 37 -36.02 -7.60 -29.76
N LYS A 38 -36.35 -8.19 -28.61
CA LYS A 38 -36.57 -9.63 -28.46
C LYS A 38 -37.64 -9.89 -27.41
N ASN A 39 -38.54 -10.83 -27.68
CA ASN A 39 -39.63 -11.23 -26.78
C ASN A 39 -40.48 -10.04 -26.27
N GLY A 40 -40.77 -9.08 -27.15
CA GLY A 40 -41.55 -7.89 -26.81
C GLY A 40 -40.79 -6.82 -26.01
N LYS A 41 -39.50 -7.00 -25.75
CA LYS A 41 -38.68 -6.09 -24.94
C LYS A 41 -37.48 -5.54 -25.73
N LEU A 42 -37.12 -4.30 -25.47
CA LEU A 42 -35.93 -3.66 -26.04
C LEU A 42 -34.75 -3.83 -25.08
N TYR A 43 -33.59 -4.21 -25.60
CA TYR A 43 -32.36 -4.37 -24.83
C TYR A 43 -31.28 -3.47 -25.39
N LEU A 44 -30.61 -2.75 -24.50
CA LEU A 44 -29.39 -2.01 -24.79
C LEU A 44 -28.18 -2.86 -24.42
N ASN A 45 -27.34 -3.11 -25.40
CA ASN A 45 -26.08 -3.80 -25.22
C ASN A 45 -24.94 -2.82 -25.42
N THR A 46 -24.23 -2.45 -24.35
CA THR A 46 -23.13 -1.48 -24.39
C THR A 46 -21.81 -2.09 -23.93
N ARG A 47 -20.77 -1.94 -24.75
CA ARG A 47 -19.39 -2.32 -24.42
C ARG A 47 -18.55 -1.08 -24.22
N GLU A 48 -18.50 -0.23 -25.23
CA GLU A 48 -17.84 1.07 -25.17
C GLU A 48 -18.60 2.08 -26.02
N VAL A 49 -18.66 3.34 -25.59
CA VAL A 49 -19.34 4.39 -26.35
C VAL A 49 -18.67 5.75 -26.15
N ASP A 50 -18.58 6.52 -27.23
CA ASP A 50 -18.31 7.95 -27.17
C ASP A 50 -19.64 8.67 -26.92
N LEU A 51 -19.77 9.34 -25.79
CA LEU A 51 -21.05 9.97 -25.43
C LEU A 51 -21.39 11.19 -26.28
N ASN A 52 -20.40 11.95 -26.76
CA ASN A 52 -20.69 13.13 -27.56
C ASN A 52 -21.22 12.67 -28.92
N LYS A 53 -20.51 11.72 -29.56
CA LYS A 53 -20.97 11.11 -30.81
C LYS A 53 -22.35 10.45 -30.66
N LEU A 54 -22.61 9.83 -29.50
CA LEU A 54 -23.91 9.25 -29.18
C LEU A 54 -25.03 10.29 -29.16
N ARG A 55 -24.83 11.42 -28.47
CA ARG A 55 -25.79 12.53 -28.40
C ARG A 55 -26.10 13.06 -29.80
N ASP A 56 -25.07 13.43 -30.55
CA ASP A 56 -25.22 14.00 -31.90
C ASP A 56 -25.98 13.05 -32.84
N SER A 57 -25.67 11.75 -32.77
CA SER A 57 -26.33 10.75 -33.61
C SER A 57 -27.80 10.55 -33.21
N ILE A 58 -28.12 10.61 -31.92
CA ILE A 58 -29.48 10.48 -31.41
C ILE A 58 -30.33 11.68 -31.82
N ASP A 59 -29.81 12.90 -31.70
CA ASP A 59 -30.50 14.12 -32.12
C ASP A 59 -30.82 14.09 -33.62
N TYR A 60 -29.85 13.66 -34.44
CA TYR A 60 -30.06 13.45 -35.88
C TYR A 60 -31.15 12.41 -36.17
N ILE A 61 -31.09 11.23 -35.57
CA ILE A 61 -32.08 10.16 -35.80
C ILE A 61 -33.48 10.60 -35.36
N ASN A 62 -33.60 11.26 -34.21
CA ASN A 62 -34.88 11.75 -33.71
C ASN A 62 -35.49 12.79 -34.66
N SER A 63 -34.68 13.67 -35.28
CA SER A 63 -35.18 14.65 -36.24
C SER A 63 -35.79 14.04 -37.52
N ILE A 64 -35.31 12.87 -37.95
CA ILE A 64 -35.80 12.18 -39.15
C ILE A 64 -36.98 11.26 -38.84
N THR A 65 -36.94 10.59 -37.68
CA THR A 65 -37.92 9.54 -37.35
C THR A 65 -39.08 10.05 -36.50
N ASN A 66 -38.92 11.22 -35.86
CA ASN A 66 -39.83 11.77 -34.86
C ASN A 66 -40.07 10.83 -33.66
N SER A 67 -39.16 9.88 -33.42
CA SER A 67 -39.18 8.98 -32.25
C SER A 67 -38.44 9.60 -31.08
N LYS A 68 -38.91 9.31 -29.86
CA LYS A 68 -38.24 9.72 -28.60
C LYS A 68 -37.56 8.56 -27.87
N ILE A 69 -37.64 7.32 -28.38
CA ILE A 69 -37.14 6.13 -27.68
C ILE A 69 -35.64 6.24 -27.37
N LEU A 70 -34.87 6.85 -28.28
CA LEU A 70 -33.42 6.97 -28.15
C LEU A 70 -33.01 7.96 -27.04
N LEU A 71 -33.87 8.93 -26.67
CA LEU A 71 -33.63 9.80 -25.52
C LEU A 71 -33.63 9.01 -24.20
N TYR A 72 -34.46 7.97 -24.12
CA TYR A 72 -34.44 7.06 -22.98
C TYR A 72 -33.22 6.13 -23.03
N VAL A 73 -32.80 5.67 -24.22
CA VAL A 73 -31.57 4.87 -24.37
C VAL A 73 -30.34 5.61 -23.85
N ILE A 74 -30.17 6.88 -24.22
CA ILE A 74 -29.03 7.66 -23.74
C ILE A 74 -29.09 7.92 -22.23
N SER A 75 -30.27 8.22 -21.67
CA SER A 75 -30.39 8.41 -20.22
C SER A 75 -30.02 7.14 -19.44
N GLN A 76 -30.37 5.96 -19.96
CA GLN A 76 -29.93 4.68 -19.39
C GLN A 76 -28.40 4.53 -19.45
N ILE A 77 -27.75 4.86 -20.58
CA ILE A 77 -26.28 4.81 -20.70
C ILE A 77 -25.61 5.80 -19.72
N GLU A 78 -26.14 7.02 -19.61
CA GLU A 78 -25.60 8.06 -18.75
C GLU A 78 -25.74 7.75 -17.26
N SER A 79 -26.80 7.00 -16.88
CA SER A 79 -27.04 6.54 -15.51
C SER A 79 -26.00 5.52 -15.02
N ILE A 80 -25.31 4.82 -15.93
CA ILE A 80 -24.31 3.82 -15.57
C ILE A 80 -23.10 4.54 -14.96
N ARG A 81 -22.88 4.36 -13.64
CA ARG A 81 -21.73 4.94 -12.91
C ARG A 81 -20.45 4.10 -13.00
N SER A 82 -20.59 2.81 -13.28
CA SER A 82 -19.50 1.85 -13.32
C SER A 82 -18.93 1.70 -14.74
N TYR A 83 -17.91 2.49 -15.06
CA TYR A 83 -17.18 2.44 -16.33
C TYR A 83 -15.72 2.89 -16.15
N GLY A 84 -14.87 2.52 -17.09
CA GLY A 84 -13.54 3.10 -17.26
C GLY A 84 -13.51 4.07 -18.43
N LEU A 85 -12.53 4.96 -18.46
CA LEU A 85 -12.28 5.83 -19.62
C LEU A 85 -11.14 5.23 -20.46
N LYS A 86 -11.38 5.08 -21.76
CA LYS A 86 -10.37 4.61 -22.71
C LYS A 86 -10.55 5.32 -24.05
N ASN A 87 -9.54 6.09 -24.45
CA ASN A 87 -9.52 6.82 -25.72
C ASN A 87 -10.77 7.72 -25.93
N GLY A 88 -11.17 8.47 -24.89
CA GLY A 88 -12.36 9.34 -24.94
C GLY A 88 -13.70 8.61 -24.82
N LYS A 89 -13.72 7.27 -24.88
CA LYS A 89 -14.95 6.46 -24.72
C LYS A 89 -15.14 6.01 -23.28
N ARG A 90 -16.41 5.90 -22.87
CA ARG A 90 -16.80 5.13 -21.67
C ARG A 90 -16.78 3.65 -22.02
N ASN A 91 -15.97 2.88 -21.31
CA ASN A 91 -15.89 1.42 -21.42
C ASN A 91 -16.61 0.78 -20.23
N PHE A 92 -17.66 0.02 -20.50
CA PHE A 92 -18.54 -0.59 -19.50
C PHE A 92 -18.17 -2.05 -19.19
N VAL A 93 -17.17 -2.61 -19.88
CA VAL A 93 -16.78 -4.02 -19.76
C VAL A 93 -15.27 -4.11 -19.54
N ASP A 94 -14.83 -5.03 -18.69
CA ASP A 94 -13.40 -5.25 -18.40
C ASP A 94 -12.65 -4.01 -17.85
N TYR A 95 -13.35 -2.93 -17.46
CA TYR A 95 -12.70 -1.68 -17.01
C TYR A 95 -11.97 -1.83 -15.66
N ASN A 96 -12.43 -2.76 -14.84
CA ASN A 96 -11.86 -3.15 -13.55
C ASN A 96 -10.93 -4.37 -13.67
N LYS A 97 -10.64 -4.84 -14.89
CA LYS A 97 -9.82 -6.03 -15.08
C LYS A 97 -8.38 -5.71 -14.68
N GLU A 98 -7.95 -6.32 -13.58
CA GLU A 98 -6.61 -6.14 -13.04
C GLU A 98 -5.55 -6.48 -14.09
N ARG A 99 -4.65 -5.53 -14.36
CA ARG A 99 -3.54 -5.75 -15.30
C ARG A 99 -2.50 -6.65 -14.64
N LYS A 100 -2.54 -7.95 -14.93
CA LYS A 100 -1.52 -8.88 -14.47
C LYS A 100 -0.17 -8.56 -15.13
N VAL A 101 0.89 -8.51 -14.31
CA VAL A 101 2.25 -8.30 -14.80
C VAL A 101 2.69 -9.52 -15.62
N LYS A 102 2.89 -9.34 -16.93
CA LYS A 102 3.49 -10.37 -17.80
C LYS A 102 4.92 -10.70 -17.32
N HIS A 103 5.26 -11.99 -17.33
CA HIS A 103 6.58 -12.53 -16.95
C HIS A 103 7.06 -12.10 -15.56
N ARG A 104 6.15 -12.12 -14.57
CA ARG A 104 6.43 -11.69 -13.18
C ARG A 104 7.68 -12.34 -12.59
N ALA A 105 7.84 -13.66 -12.70
CA ALA A 105 8.97 -14.40 -12.12
C ALA A 105 10.33 -13.90 -12.65
N LYS A 106 10.50 -13.82 -13.98
CA LYS A 106 11.72 -13.28 -14.61
C LYS A 106 12.02 -11.84 -14.17
N LYS A 107 10.98 -11.02 -13.99
CA LYS A 107 11.14 -9.63 -13.50
C LYS A 107 11.50 -9.57 -12.01
N GLU A 108 11.03 -10.50 -11.19
CA GLU A 108 11.41 -10.59 -9.77
C GLU A 108 12.87 -11.06 -9.62
N GLU A 109 13.28 -12.04 -10.42
CA GLU A 109 14.67 -12.50 -10.50
C GLU A 109 15.62 -11.37 -10.90
N LYS A 110 15.31 -10.67 -12.00
CA LYS A 110 16.12 -9.52 -12.48
C LYS A 110 16.25 -8.42 -11.43
N ARG A 111 15.18 -8.12 -10.67
CA ARG A 111 15.22 -7.10 -9.61
C ARG A 111 16.09 -7.52 -8.42
N GLY A 112 16.26 -8.83 -8.20
CA GLY A 112 16.99 -9.37 -7.06
C GLY A 112 16.29 -9.05 -5.75
N ARG A 113 15.56 -10.02 -5.20
CA ARG A 113 14.92 -9.88 -3.89
C ARG A 113 15.96 -9.43 -2.86
N TYR A 114 15.62 -8.40 -2.07
CA TYR A 114 16.49 -7.80 -1.05
C TYR A 114 17.94 -7.58 -1.53
N TYR A 115 18.12 -6.99 -2.71
CA TYR A 115 19.42 -6.83 -3.39
C TYR A 115 20.53 -6.29 -2.48
N TYR A 116 20.20 -5.39 -1.55
CA TYR A 116 21.15 -4.77 -0.62
C TYR A 116 21.68 -5.74 0.45
N ALA A 117 20.94 -6.81 0.76
CA ALA A 117 21.28 -7.83 1.76
C ALA A 117 21.95 -9.08 1.16
N LYS A 118 22.19 -9.09 -0.16
CA LYS A 118 22.98 -10.14 -0.83
C LYS A 118 24.42 -10.16 -0.29
N ASN A 119 25.06 -11.33 -0.36
CA ASN A 119 26.46 -11.54 0.08
C ASN A 119 26.73 -11.11 1.53
N ASN A 120 25.78 -11.36 2.44
CA ASN A 120 26.03 -11.22 3.86
C ASN A 120 26.96 -12.34 4.37
N ASN A 121 27.67 -12.07 5.46
CA ASN A 121 28.60 -13.00 6.09
C ASN A 121 28.00 -13.68 7.34
N PHE A 122 26.67 -13.77 7.43
CA PHE A 122 26.04 -14.37 8.61
C PHE A 122 26.24 -15.88 8.66
N SER A 123 26.67 -16.39 9.81
CA SER A 123 26.68 -17.82 10.06
C SER A 123 25.26 -18.38 10.00
N LYS A 124 25.10 -19.54 9.35
CA LYS A 124 23.84 -20.32 9.33
C LYS A 124 23.71 -21.26 10.54
N LYS A 125 24.77 -21.43 11.32
CA LYS A 125 24.79 -22.30 12.49
C LYS A 125 24.11 -21.60 13.66
N ASN A 126 22.97 -22.11 14.10
CA ASN A 126 22.27 -21.62 15.27
C ASN A 126 22.74 -22.37 16.52
N ASN A 127 22.87 -21.66 17.63
CA ASN A 127 23.21 -22.21 18.94
C ASN A 127 21.98 -22.21 19.85
N LYS A 128 22.05 -23.01 20.93
CA LYS A 128 21.06 -22.93 22.01
C LYS A 128 21.43 -21.76 22.91
N ILE A 129 20.40 -21.14 23.50
CA ILE A 129 20.62 -20.20 24.60
C ILE A 129 21.12 -20.99 25.83
N PRO A 130 22.09 -20.48 26.60
CA PRO A 130 22.49 -21.13 27.84
C PRO A 130 21.34 -21.09 28.86
N THR A 131 21.16 -22.19 29.60
CA THR A 131 20.01 -22.39 30.51
C THR A 131 19.91 -21.34 31.62
N GLU A 132 21.04 -20.74 32.01
CA GLU A 132 21.09 -19.68 33.01
C GLU A 132 20.40 -18.38 32.57
N TYR A 133 20.20 -18.17 31.26
CA TYR A 133 19.50 -17.01 30.69
C TYR A 133 18.03 -17.32 30.33
N GLU A 134 17.58 -18.57 30.43
CA GLU A 134 16.21 -18.95 30.08
C GLU A 134 15.21 -18.47 31.14
N ASN A 135 14.12 -17.82 30.70
CA ASN A 135 13.04 -17.33 31.57
C ASN A 135 13.53 -16.43 32.72
N LYS A 136 14.51 -15.56 32.44
CA LYS A 136 15.08 -14.61 33.39
C LYS A 136 14.77 -13.16 33.05
N ILE A 137 14.59 -12.36 34.09
CA ILE A 137 14.72 -10.90 34.04
C ILE A 137 16.12 -10.58 34.56
N ILE A 138 16.88 -9.84 33.78
CA ILE A 138 18.26 -9.46 34.09
C ILE A 138 18.31 -7.95 34.17
N CYS A 139 18.62 -7.42 35.35
CA CYS A 139 18.75 -5.99 35.61
C CYS A 139 20.22 -5.60 35.53
N ASP A 140 20.71 -5.33 34.31
CA ASP A 140 22.10 -4.93 34.05
C ASP A 140 22.15 -4.15 32.72
N ASP A 141 23.34 -3.65 32.36
CA ASP A 141 23.59 -3.04 31.06
C ASP A 141 23.37 -4.05 29.92
N SER A 142 22.49 -3.72 28.97
CA SER A 142 22.11 -4.63 27.90
C SER A 142 23.26 -4.98 26.96
N LEU A 143 24.18 -4.04 26.70
CA LEU A 143 25.36 -4.29 25.86
C LEU A 143 26.28 -5.33 26.53
N LYS A 144 26.50 -5.19 27.84
CA LYS A 144 27.30 -6.11 28.64
C LYS A 144 26.70 -7.52 28.65
N ILE A 145 25.39 -7.64 28.86
CA ILE A 145 24.71 -8.95 28.88
C ILE A 145 24.71 -9.59 27.49
N LEU A 146 24.39 -8.84 26.42
CA LEU A 146 24.38 -9.39 25.06
C LEU A 146 25.75 -9.97 24.67
N LYS A 147 26.86 -9.34 25.08
CA LYS A 147 28.23 -9.84 24.85
C LYS A 147 28.52 -11.20 25.48
N GLN A 148 27.80 -11.58 26.53
CA GLN A 148 27.96 -12.88 27.20
C GLN A 148 27.19 -14.00 26.49
N LEU A 149 26.18 -13.65 25.68
CA LEU A 149 25.37 -14.63 24.96
C LEU A 149 26.13 -15.19 23.74
N PRO A 150 25.97 -16.49 23.42
CA PRO A 150 26.51 -17.07 22.20
C PRO A 150 25.98 -16.42 20.92
N ASP A 151 26.75 -16.48 19.85
CA ASP A 151 26.27 -16.11 18.51
C ASP A 151 25.02 -16.92 18.14
N ASN A 152 24.11 -16.33 17.36
CA ASN A 152 22.97 -17.04 16.80
C ASN A 152 22.18 -17.90 17.81
N CYS A 153 21.90 -17.41 19.01
CA CYS A 153 21.14 -18.13 20.04
C CYS A 153 19.70 -17.62 20.25
N ILE A 154 19.37 -16.41 19.76
CA ILE A 154 18.05 -15.78 19.97
C ILE A 154 17.19 -15.83 18.71
N ASP A 155 15.93 -16.25 18.84
CA ASP A 155 14.99 -16.34 17.71
C ASP A 155 14.30 -15.01 17.38
N LEU A 156 13.95 -14.24 18.42
CA LEU A 156 13.25 -12.97 18.32
C LEU A 156 13.82 -11.98 19.32
N ILE A 157 14.18 -10.79 18.85
CA ILE A 157 14.50 -9.64 19.67
C ILE A 157 13.41 -8.61 19.45
N PHE A 158 12.79 -8.13 20.52
CA PHE A 158 11.80 -7.05 20.49
C PHE A 158 12.24 -5.96 21.45
N THR A 159 12.42 -4.74 20.97
CA THR A 159 12.99 -3.64 21.78
C THR A 159 12.39 -2.29 21.40
N SER A 160 12.39 -1.38 22.38
CA SER A 160 12.06 0.04 22.24
C SER A 160 13.18 0.84 22.90
N PRO A 161 14.22 1.25 22.14
CA PRO A 161 15.33 2.01 22.71
C PRO A 161 14.86 3.40 23.19
N PRO A 162 15.53 3.99 24.20
CA PRO A 162 15.21 5.33 24.66
C PRO A 162 15.41 6.35 23.53
N TYR A 163 14.53 7.33 23.38
CA TYR A 163 14.48 8.21 22.20
C TYR A 163 15.31 9.51 22.30
N ASN A 164 16.33 9.55 23.17
CA ASN A 164 17.18 10.73 23.41
C ASN A 164 16.37 12.02 23.68
N PHE A 165 15.31 11.93 24.47
CA PHE A 165 14.39 13.06 24.72
C PHE A 165 14.91 14.09 25.73
N GLY A 166 16.11 13.90 26.31
CA GLY A 166 16.57 14.70 27.44
C GLY A 166 15.65 14.62 28.66
N LEU A 167 14.92 13.50 28.80
CA LEU A 167 14.15 13.22 30.01
C LEU A 167 15.14 12.68 31.03
N ASP A 168 15.21 13.30 32.22
CA ASP A 168 16.01 12.83 33.34
C ASP A 168 15.55 11.42 33.77
N TYR A 169 16.07 10.39 33.12
CA TYR A 169 16.05 9.04 33.65
C TYR A 169 17.14 8.99 34.71
N GLU A 170 16.74 8.82 35.98
CA GLU A 170 17.59 8.85 37.17
C GLU A 170 19.03 8.37 36.89
N ASN A 171 19.98 9.30 36.97
CA ASN A 171 21.45 9.14 36.91
C ASN A 171 22.15 9.09 35.55
N ASN A 172 21.58 9.58 34.44
CA ASN A 172 22.39 9.94 33.27
C ASN A 172 22.00 11.33 32.73
N GLU A 173 22.99 12.21 32.58
CA GLU A 173 22.86 13.48 31.85
C GLU A 173 22.58 13.15 30.37
N ASP A 174 21.31 13.00 30.00
CA ASP A 174 20.85 12.63 28.64
C ASP A 174 20.78 13.89 27.71
N ASP A 175 21.82 14.73 27.73
CA ASP A 175 22.03 15.84 26.79
C ASP A 175 23.10 15.51 25.73
N HIS A 176 23.25 14.22 25.43
CA HIS A 176 24.23 13.73 24.48
C HIS A 176 23.95 14.21 23.05
N TYR A 177 25.03 14.66 22.39
CA TYR A 177 25.07 14.85 20.94
C TYR A 177 24.46 13.62 20.25
N TRP A 178 23.60 13.85 19.26
CA TRP A 178 22.90 12.79 18.52
C TRP A 178 23.83 11.68 18.02
N GLU A 179 25.08 12.02 17.68
CA GLU A 179 26.12 11.07 17.30
C GLU A 179 26.43 10.05 18.40
N ASP A 180 26.60 10.49 19.65
CA ASP A 180 26.90 9.61 20.78
C ASP A 180 25.73 8.68 21.11
N TYR A 181 24.50 9.22 21.06
CA TYR A 181 23.29 8.43 21.19
C TYR A 181 23.23 7.29 20.15
N PHE A 182 23.39 7.61 18.86
CA PHE A 182 23.38 6.60 17.81
C PHE A 182 24.57 5.64 17.92
N ASN A 183 25.76 6.13 18.29
CA ASN A 183 26.94 5.28 18.50
C ASN A 183 26.70 4.25 19.62
N LYS A 184 26.10 4.66 20.74
CA LYS A 184 25.74 3.74 21.85
C LYS A 184 24.67 2.75 21.40
N LEU A 185 23.61 3.23 20.75
CA LEU A 185 22.52 2.40 20.24
C LEU A 185 23.02 1.33 19.24
N PHE A 186 23.90 1.73 18.32
CA PHE A 186 24.44 0.85 17.28
C PHE A 186 25.39 -0.20 17.84
N LYS A 187 26.14 0.09 18.92
CA LYS A 187 26.90 -0.95 19.63
C LYS A 187 25.99 -2.05 20.18
N ILE A 188 24.83 -1.67 20.73
CA ILE A 188 23.82 -2.64 21.22
C ILE A 188 23.23 -3.42 20.05
N PHE A 189 22.89 -2.74 18.95
CA PHE A 189 22.35 -3.42 17.76
C PHE A 189 23.35 -4.37 17.11
N ASP A 190 24.65 -4.06 17.12
CA ASP A 190 25.68 -4.97 16.63
C ASP A 190 25.67 -6.29 17.40
N GLU A 191 25.61 -6.24 18.73
CA GLU A 191 25.52 -7.44 19.57
C GLU A 191 24.15 -8.14 19.41
N ALA A 192 23.06 -7.38 19.31
CA ALA A 192 21.73 -7.94 19.04
C ALA A 192 21.72 -8.71 17.71
N ILE A 193 22.33 -8.16 16.66
CA ILE A 193 22.48 -8.84 15.36
C ILE A 193 23.36 -10.08 15.50
N ARG A 194 24.45 -10.03 16.27
CA ARG A 194 25.35 -11.18 16.49
C ARG A 194 24.61 -12.35 17.14
N VAL A 195 23.89 -12.10 18.24
CA VAL A 195 23.18 -13.15 18.99
C VAL A 195 21.90 -13.63 18.27
N LEU A 196 21.37 -12.87 17.32
CA LEU A 196 20.19 -13.27 16.56
C LEU A 196 20.50 -14.47 15.65
N LYS A 197 19.66 -15.49 15.68
CA LYS A 197 19.76 -16.69 14.83
C LYS A 197 19.73 -16.35 13.34
N TRP A 198 20.36 -17.20 12.51
CA TRP A 198 20.00 -17.26 11.10
C TRP A 198 18.53 -17.62 11.02
N ASP A 199 17.73 -16.81 10.30
CA ASP A 199 16.26 -16.80 10.27
C ASP A 199 15.52 -16.09 11.44
N GLY A 200 16.29 -15.57 12.39
CA GLY A 200 15.78 -14.78 13.51
C GLY A 200 15.29 -13.41 13.06
N ARG A 201 14.46 -12.80 13.91
CA ARG A 201 13.90 -11.46 13.69
C ARG A 201 14.29 -10.50 14.80
N ILE A 202 14.59 -9.27 14.41
CA ILE A 202 14.69 -8.15 15.34
C ILE A 202 13.60 -7.14 15.00
N ILE A 203 12.88 -6.73 16.02
CA ILE A 203 11.80 -5.75 15.95
C ILE A 203 12.19 -4.56 16.81
N VAL A 204 12.27 -3.39 16.19
CA VAL A 204 12.65 -2.15 16.87
C VAL A 204 11.47 -1.19 16.79
N ASN A 205 10.97 -0.78 17.94
CA ASN A 205 10.00 0.30 18.04
C ASN A 205 10.74 1.64 17.83
N VAL A 206 10.36 2.35 16.78
CA VAL A 206 10.93 3.65 16.44
C VAL A 206 9.83 4.68 16.36
N GLN A 207 9.91 5.69 17.23
CA GLN A 207 9.11 6.88 17.09
C GLN A 207 9.75 7.80 16.04
N PRO A 208 8.99 8.31 15.05
CA PRO A 208 9.46 9.41 14.22
C PRO A 208 9.70 10.63 15.10
N LEU A 209 10.97 10.92 15.37
CA LEU A 209 11.36 12.05 16.19
C LEU A 209 11.28 13.32 15.35
N PHE A 210 10.64 14.34 15.92
CA PHE A 210 10.53 15.68 15.36
C PHE A 210 11.26 16.71 16.22
N SER A 211 11.58 16.37 17.48
CA SER A 211 12.53 17.11 18.30
C SER A 211 13.86 17.12 17.55
N ASP A 212 14.40 18.32 17.34
CA ASP A 212 15.64 18.59 16.60
C ASP A 212 15.64 18.15 15.12
N TYR A 213 14.47 17.83 14.55
CA TYR A 213 14.32 17.41 13.15
C TYR A 213 15.19 16.21 12.74
N ILE A 214 15.49 15.31 13.69
CA ILE A 214 16.34 14.13 13.42
C ILE A 214 15.52 12.97 12.85
N PRO A 215 15.83 12.49 11.63
CA PRO A 215 15.11 11.40 10.98
C PRO A 215 15.52 10.02 11.55
N SER A 216 15.30 9.80 12.85
CA SER A 216 15.70 8.60 13.61
C SER A 216 15.28 7.29 12.92
N TYR A 217 14.04 7.26 12.42
CA TYR A 217 13.48 6.18 11.61
C TYR A 217 14.37 5.80 10.42
N TYR A 218 14.85 6.78 9.66
CA TYR A 218 15.67 6.54 8.47
C TYR A 218 17.08 6.12 8.86
N ILE A 219 17.64 6.72 9.91
CA ILE A 219 18.98 6.43 10.42
C ILE A 219 19.07 4.96 10.89
N ILE A 220 18.09 4.52 11.70
CA ILE A 220 18.01 3.14 12.19
C ILE A 220 17.78 2.14 11.04
N ASN A 221 16.86 2.45 10.12
CA ASN A 221 16.63 1.60 8.94
C ASN A 221 17.89 1.44 8.08
N ASN A 222 18.59 2.55 7.81
CA ASN A 222 19.81 2.54 7.03
C ASN A 222 20.90 1.69 7.72
N TYR A 223 21.03 1.81 9.05
CA TYR A 223 21.97 1.00 9.82
C TYR A 223 21.71 -0.51 9.64
N PHE A 224 20.48 -0.99 9.85
CA PHE A 224 20.14 -2.41 9.68
C PHE A 224 20.32 -2.89 8.23
N MET A 225 19.95 -2.08 7.25
CA MET A 225 20.15 -2.39 5.83
C MET A 225 21.65 -2.48 5.47
N ASN A 226 22.48 -1.60 6.01
CA ASN A 226 23.94 -1.61 5.83
C ASN A 226 24.58 -2.84 6.48
N LYS A 227 24.07 -3.27 7.63
CA LYS A 227 24.42 -4.54 8.28
C LYS A 227 23.86 -5.77 7.54
N LYS A 228 23.22 -5.58 6.39
CA LYS A 228 22.70 -6.65 5.50
C LYS A 228 21.54 -7.45 6.10
N LEU A 229 20.82 -6.92 7.09
CA LEU A 229 19.54 -7.52 7.49
C LEU A 229 18.49 -7.23 6.43
N ILE A 230 17.55 -8.16 6.27
CA ILE A 230 16.44 -8.00 5.32
C ILE A 230 15.33 -7.23 6.01
N TRP A 231 15.00 -6.03 5.52
CA TRP A 231 13.79 -5.33 5.93
C TRP A 231 12.55 -6.11 5.48
N LYS A 232 11.72 -6.52 6.44
CA LYS A 232 10.54 -7.36 6.20
C LYS A 232 9.29 -6.51 6.06
N ARG A 233 9.04 -5.61 7.02
CA ARG A 233 7.84 -4.77 7.10
C ARG A 233 7.98 -3.75 8.24
N ALA A 234 7.25 -2.65 8.12
CA ALA A 234 6.91 -1.73 9.20
C ALA A 234 5.48 -1.99 9.69
N ILE A 235 5.27 -2.17 10.99
CA ILE A 235 3.92 -2.10 11.59
C ILE A 235 3.72 -0.67 12.08
N LEU A 236 2.61 -0.05 11.68
CA LEU A 236 2.17 1.22 12.23
C LEU A 236 1.41 0.96 13.54
N TRP A 237 1.94 1.46 14.64
CA TRP A 237 1.30 1.38 15.95
C TRP A 237 0.63 2.73 16.27
N GLU A 238 -0.69 2.79 16.08
CA GLU A 238 -1.48 3.97 16.42
C GLU A 238 -1.58 4.13 17.94
N LYS A 239 -1.12 5.27 18.45
CA LYS A 239 -1.10 5.59 19.89
C LYS A 239 -2.34 6.36 20.33
N ASN A 240 -3.23 6.70 19.39
CA ASN A 240 -4.46 7.47 19.60
C ASN A 240 -4.24 8.86 20.24
N ASN A 241 -3.04 9.44 20.06
CA ASN A 241 -2.69 10.74 20.67
C ASN A 241 -2.94 11.91 19.71
N TYR A 242 -4.21 12.14 19.37
CA TYR A 242 -4.66 13.16 18.41
C TYR A 242 -4.66 14.59 18.94
N ASN A 243 -4.22 14.81 20.18
CA ASN A 243 -4.09 16.16 20.74
C ASN A 243 -2.95 16.92 20.04
N CYS A 244 -3.30 17.70 19.03
CA CYS A 244 -2.40 18.64 18.37
C CYS A 244 -2.57 20.02 19.03
N LYS A 245 -1.80 20.31 20.08
CA LYS A 245 -1.81 21.62 20.75
C LYS A 245 -1.21 22.74 19.88
N TYR A 246 -0.51 22.39 18.81
CA TYR A 246 0.23 23.32 17.96
C TYR A 246 -0.47 23.47 16.60
N THR A 247 -1.32 24.48 16.47
CA THR A 247 -1.87 24.88 15.17
C THR A 247 -0.90 25.81 14.46
N ALA A 248 -0.73 25.61 13.15
CA ALA A 248 0.10 26.47 12.34
C ALA A 248 -0.54 27.84 12.14
N TRP A 249 0.08 28.89 12.69
CA TRP A 249 -0.29 30.28 12.42
C TRP A 249 0.74 30.88 11.47
N GLY A 250 0.34 31.27 10.27
CA GLY A 250 1.22 31.86 9.26
C GLY A 250 0.44 32.73 8.27
N SER A 251 1.11 33.68 7.64
CA SER A 251 0.54 34.52 6.57
C SER A 251 0.97 33.99 5.21
N TRP A 252 0.21 34.26 4.14
CA TRP A 252 0.61 33.87 2.78
C TRP A 252 1.95 34.50 2.32
N LYS A 253 2.38 35.60 2.96
CA LYS A 253 3.70 36.24 2.75
C LYS A 253 4.80 35.73 3.69
N SER A 254 4.43 34.98 4.73
CA SER A 254 5.35 34.41 5.72
C SER A 254 4.72 33.15 6.30
N PRO A 255 4.73 32.03 5.55
CA PRO A 255 4.22 30.77 6.04
C PRO A 255 5.09 30.33 7.22
N SER A 256 4.47 30.02 8.36
CA SER A 256 5.19 29.38 9.46
C SER A 256 5.56 27.95 9.08
N SER A 257 6.57 27.38 9.75
CA SER A 257 6.85 25.95 9.68
C SER A 257 5.86 25.23 10.60
N PRO A 258 4.76 24.65 10.06
CA PRO A 258 3.73 24.03 10.88
C PRO A 258 4.31 22.82 11.61
N TYR A 259 3.89 22.64 12.86
CA TYR A 259 4.24 21.43 13.60
C TYR A 259 3.45 20.23 13.05
N LEU A 260 4.16 19.21 12.57
CA LEU A 260 3.57 17.96 12.09
C LEU A 260 3.73 16.87 13.16
N LYS A 261 2.65 16.57 13.87
CA LYS A 261 2.62 15.52 14.89
C LYS A 261 2.30 14.16 14.27
N TYR A 262 3.12 13.16 14.56
CA TYR A 262 2.76 11.77 14.34
C TYR A 262 1.94 11.24 15.53
N THR A 263 0.78 10.63 15.27
CA THR A 263 -0.02 9.94 16.31
C THR A 263 0.31 8.46 16.43
N TRP A 264 1.28 8.00 15.63
CA TRP A 264 1.71 6.62 15.57
C TRP A 264 3.22 6.50 15.70
N GLU A 265 3.65 5.31 16.07
CA GLU A 265 5.04 4.86 16.04
C GLU A 265 5.18 3.72 15.03
N PHE A 266 6.42 3.37 14.70
CA PHE A 266 6.70 2.20 13.88
C PHE A 266 7.27 1.06 14.72
N LEU A 267 6.89 -0.17 14.39
CA LEU A 267 7.64 -1.38 14.77
C LEU A 267 8.30 -1.92 13.50
N GLU A 268 9.59 -1.63 13.36
CA GLU A 268 10.38 -2.05 12.22
C GLU A 268 10.85 -3.48 12.38
N ILE A 269 10.53 -4.34 11.40
CA ILE A 269 10.85 -5.77 11.45
C ILE A 269 11.97 -6.07 10.45
N TYR A 270 13.07 -6.60 10.96
CA TYR A 270 14.20 -7.07 10.17
C TYR A 270 14.40 -8.57 10.37
N SER A 271 14.91 -9.26 9.35
CA SER A 271 15.24 -10.69 9.39
C SER A 271 16.70 -10.92 9.04
N LYS A 272 17.39 -11.78 9.79
CA LYS A 272 18.79 -12.12 9.56
C LYS A 272 18.90 -13.30 8.60
N GLY A 273 19.50 -13.07 7.43
CA GLY A 273 19.84 -14.13 6.47
C GLY A 273 18.69 -14.70 5.64
N SER A 274 17.58 -15.07 6.29
CA SER A 274 16.40 -15.66 5.65
C SER A 274 15.11 -14.99 6.14
N LEU A 275 14.13 -14.85 5.23
CA LEU A 275 12.77 -14.46 5.61
C LEU A 275 11.93 -15.62 6.16
N LYS A 276 12.31 -16.86 5.82
CA LYS A 276 11.66 -18.09 6.25
C LYS A 276 12.39 -18.62 7.48
N LYS A 277 11.63 -18.88 8.54
CA LYS A 277 12.08 -19.65 9.70
C LYS A 277 11.59 -21.07 9.51
N ASP A 278 12.51 -22.00 9.34
CA ASP A 278 12.18 -23.41 9.21
C ASP A 278 11.94 -23.99 10.61
N GLY A 279 10.95 -24.87 10.72
CA GLY A 279 10.59 -25.53 11.97
C GLY A 279 9.98 -26.89 11.66
N GLU A 280 9.92 -27.75 12.67
CA GLU A 280 9.18 -29.01 12.59
C GLU A 280 7.70 -28.68 12.38
N LYS A 281 7.05 -29.40 11.46
CA LYS A 281 5.65 -29.14 11.11
C LYS A 281 4.68 -29.79 12.09
N GLU A 282 5.17 -30.67 12.96
CA GLU A 282 4.49 -31.40 14.02
C GLU A 282 5.51 -31.70 15.11
#